data_AF-A0A1E7F4E8-F1
#
_entry.id   AF-A0A1E7F4E8-F1
#
_cell.length_a   1.000
_cell.length_b   1.000
_cell.length_c   1.000
_cell.angle_alpha   90.00
_cell.angle_beta   90.00
_cell.angle_gamma   90.00
#
_symmetry.space_group_name_H-M   'P 1'
#
loop_
_entity.id
_entity.type
_entity.pdbx_description
1 polymer ?
#
loop_
_entity_poly.entity_id
_entity_poly.type
_entity_poly.pdbx_seq_one_letter_code
_entity_poly.pdbx_strand_id
1 'polypeptide(L)'
;MSDSRYLKEIHMNNVFVIIDLRDGKKMADLNNHREIFIFHHCCKALERVSILNMKFGLQHPYLSTFIQNVLIKFVRNVPSLRWFRSDLTSENMTMLRMERPEIEFLN
;
A
#
# COMPACT_ATOMS: atom_id res chain seq x y z
N MET A 1 8.47 -23.27 7.27
CA MET A 1 8.46 -21.81 7.02
C MET A 1 7.97 -21.61 5.59
N SER A 2 6.81 -20.98 5.42
CA SER A 2 6.29 -20.64 4.10
C SER A 2 7.14 -19.55 3.49
N ASP A 3 7.60 -19.79 2.27
CA ASP A 3 8.40 -18.86 1.50
C ASP A 3 7.52 -17.70 1.02
N SER A 4 7.87 -16.47 1.39
CA SER A 4 7.09 -15.27 1.05
C SER A 4 6.99 -15.03 -0.47
N ARG A 5 7.78 -15.73 -1.27
CA ARG A 5 7.69 -15.73 -2.75
C ARG A 5 6.35 -16.25 -3.29
N TYR A 6 5.57 -16.97 -2.47
CA TYR A 6 4.26 -17.51 -2.86
C TYR A 6 3.08 -16.84 -2.15
N LEU A 7 3.33 -15.77 -1.38
CA LEU A 7 2.24 -15.08 -0.68
C LEU A 7 1.34 -14.37 -1.68
N LYS A 8 0.10 -14.86 -1.81
CA LYS A 8 -0.88 -14.31 -2.76
C LYS A 8 -1.82 -13.28 -2.15
N GLU A 9 -2.02 -13.32 -0.85
CA GLU A 9 -3.06 -12.55 -0.19
C GLU A 9 -2.65 -12.04 1.18
N ILE A 10 -2.99 -10.77 1.46
CA ILE A 10 -2.77 -10.11 2.77
C ILE A 10 -4.07 -9.44 3.22
N HIS A 11 -4.45 -9.67 4.47
CA HIS A 11 -5.56 -8.99 5.13
C HIS A 11 -5.03 -8.33 6.40
N MET A 12 -4.94 -7.00 6.38
CA MET A 12 -4.47 -6.17 7.49
C MET A 12 -5.48 -5.05 7.76
N ASN A 13 -6.68 -5.45 8.17
CA ASN A 13 -7.74 -4.52 8.54
C ASN A 13 -7.68 -4.22 10.05
N ASN A 14 -7.94 -2.96 10.43
CA ASN A 14 -7.93 -2.48 11.82
C ASN A 14 -6.59 -2.68 12.54
N VAL A 15 -5.49 -2.64 11.81
CA VAL A 15 -4.15 -2.81 12.38
C VAL A 15 -3.57 -1.48 12.83
N PHE A 16 -2.75 -1.54 13.87
CA PHE A 16 -1.91 -0.43 14.31
C PHE A 16 -0.48 -0.67 13.83
N VAL A 17 0.06 0.27 13.06
CA VAL A 17 1.38 0.17 12.44
C VAL A 17 2.30 1.25 13.00
N ILE A 18 3.52 0.85 13.34
CA ILE A 18 4.59 1.76 13.76
C ILE A 18 5.61 1.79 12.61
N ILE A 19 5.84 2.97 12.05
CA ILE A 19 6.86 3.20 11.02
C ILE A 19 7.98 4.03 11.64
N ASP A 20 9.24 3.62 11.46
CA ASP A 20 10.40 4.47 11.76
C ASP A 20 10.43 5.64 10.78
N LEU A 21 10.27 6.86 11.30
CA LEU A 21 10.18 8.10 10.53
C LEU A 21 11.44 8.40 9.71
N ARG A 22 12.59 7.78 10.02
CA ARG A 22 13.81 7.93 9.20
C ARG A 22 13.57 7.53 7.75
N ASP A 23 12.69 6.56 7.51
CA ASP A 23 12.31 6.10 6.17
C ASP A 23 10.94 6.61 5.71
N GLY A 24 10.19 7.28 6.60
CA GLY A 24 8.83 7.77 6.32
C GLY A 24 8.76 8.68 5.10
N LYS A 25 9.70 9.63 4.95
CA LYS A 25 9.72 10.52 3.78
C LYS A 25 9.86 9.74 2.47
N LYS A 26 10.71 8.71 2.43
CA LYS A 26 10.91 7.88 1.24
C LYS A 26 9.75 6.90 1.01
N MET A 27 9.09 6.45 2.08
CA MET A 27 7.90 5.58 1.99
C MET A 27 6.70 6.31 1.38
N ALA A 28 6.57 7.62 1.63
CA ALA A 28 5.45 8.43 1.17
C ALA A 28 5.80 9.39 0.01
N ASP A 29 7.05 9.42 -0.47
CA ASP A 29 7.33 10.02 -1.77
C ASP A 29 6.75 9.14 -2.88
N LEU A 30 6.24 9.75 -3.95
CA LEU A 30 5.66 9.02 -5.06
C LEU A 30 6.72 8.58 -6.09
N ASN A 31 8.01 8.70 -5.75
CA ASN A 31 9.10 8.26 -6.60
C ASN A 31 9.19 6.73 -6.60
N ASN A 32 9.62 6.15 -7.72
CA ASN A 32 9.79 4.71 -7.84
C ASN A 32 11.07 4.26 -7.13
N HIS A 33 10.93 3.98 -5.83
CA HIS A 33 11.95 3.30 -5.03
C HIS A 33 11.57 1.83 -4.92
N ARG A 34 12.22 0.98 -5.74
CA ARG A 34 11.92 -0.47 -5.86
C ARG A 34 11.94 -1.26 -4.56
N GLU A 35 12.56 -0.74 -3.51
CA GLU A 35 12.73 -1.43 -2.24
C GLU A 35 12.17 -0.64 -1.05
N ILE A 36 11.48 0.48 -1.31
CA ILE A 36 10.98 1.38 -0.25
C ILE A 36 9.49 1.64 -0.47
N PHE A 37 8.68 0.63 -0.18
CA PHE A 37 7.21 0.67 -0.09
C PHE A 37 6.72 -0.49 0.80
N ILE A 38 5.48 -0.41 1.28
CA ILE A 38 4.91 -1.47 2.14
C ILE A 38 4.88 -2.83 1.43
N PHE A 39 5.18 -3.92 2.14
CA PHE A 39 5.18 -5.28 1.61
C PHE A 39 6.16 -5.54 0.44
N HIS A 40 7.19 -4.71 0.23
CA HIS A 40 8.16 -4.91 -0.85
C HIS A 40 8.89 -6.27 -0.82
N HIS A 41 9.00 -6.90 0.36
CA HIS A 41 9.60 -8.24 0.51
C HIS A 41 8.68 -9.41 0.10
N CYS A 42 7.37 -9.20 -0.07
CA CYS A 42 6.41 -10.25 -0.40
C CYS A 42 5.50 -9.91 -1.59
N CYS A 43 5.87 -8.90 -2.38
CA CYS A 43 5.03 -8.37 -3.47
C CYS A 43 5.14 -9.11 -4.82
N LYS A 44 5.91 -10.22 -4.91
CA LYS A 44 6.17 -10.89 -6.21
C LYS A 44 4.97 -11.67 -6.75
N ALA A 45 4.21 -12.30 -5.86
CA ALA A 45 3.03 -13.11 -6.21
C ALA A 45 1.75 -12.57 -5.55
N LEU A 46 1.82 -11.37 -4.97
CA LEU A 46 0.75 -10.78 -4.18
C LEU A 46 -0.34 -10.26 -5.11
N GLU A 47 -1.49 -10.92 -5.11
CA GLU A 47 -2.62 -10.66 -6.01
C GLU A 47 -3.73 -9.89 -5.30
N ARG A 48 -3.95 -10.13 -4.00
CA ARG A 48 -5.09 -9.59 -3.24
C ARG A 48 -4.62 -8.96 -1.93
N VAL A 49 -4.99 -7.70 -1.70
CA VAL A 49 -4.64 -7.02 -0.44
C VAL A 49 -5.81 -6.21 0.10
N SER A 50 -6.10 -6.39 1.39
CA SER A 50 -7.04 -5.57 2.15
C SER A 50 -6.31 -4.86 3.28
N ILE A 51 -6.34 -3.52 3.29
CA ILE A 51 -5.78 -2.67 4.34
C ILE A 51 -6.78 -1.56 4.67
N LEU A 52 -7.67 -1.83 5.61
CA LEU A 52 -8.69 -0.88 6.05
C LEU A 52 -8.46 -0.40 7.47
N ASN A 53 -8.85 0.84 7.74
CA ASN A 53 -8.75 1.49 9.03
C ASN A 53 -7.36 1.31 9.67
N MET A 54 -6.33 1.44 8.85
CA MET A 54 -4.95 1.30 9.32
C MET A 54 -4.57 2.54 10.13
N LYS A 55 -4.22 2.33 11.39
CA LYS A 55 -3.83 3.40 12.30
C LYS A 55 -2.32 3.44 12.39
N PHE A 56 -1.74 4.63 12.33
CA PHE A 56 -0.31 4.80 12.56
C PHE A 56 -0.08 5.37 13.95
N GLY A 57 0.95 4.86 14.63
CA GLY A 57 1.40 5.39 15.91
C GLY A 57 2.14 6.73 15.81
N LEU A 58 1.84 7.54 14.79
CA LEU A 58 2.51 8.80 14.51
C LEU A 58 1.54 9.95 14.79
N GLN A 59 1.95 10.91 15.60
CA GLN A 59 1.33 12.24 15.63
C GLN A 59 1.95 13.07 14.49
N HIS A 60 1.47 12.87 13.27
CA HIS A 60 1.91 13.66 12.12
C HIS A 60 0.73 14.50 11.60
N PRO A 61 0.87 15.84 11.47
CA PRO A 61 -0.21 16.71 11.00
C PRO A 61 -0.70 16.35 9.58
N TYR A 62 0.13 15.64 8.81
CA TYR A 62 -0.18 15.17 7.46
C TYR A 62 -0.35 13.65 7.38
N LEU A 63 -0.77 13.00 8.46
CA LEU A 63 -0.88 11.55 8.50
C LEU A 63 -1.81 11.01 7.40
N SER A 64 -2.94 11.68 7.14
CA SER A 64 -3.87 11.28 6.07
C SER A 64 -3.18 11.27 4.69
N THR A 65 -2.52 12.36 4.31
CA THR A 65 -1.77 12.47 3.05
C THR A 65 -0.65 11.44 2.98
N PHE A 66 0.07 11.23 4.08
CA PHE A 66 1.12 10.22 4.18
C PHE A 66 0.58 8.81 3.86
N ILE A 67 -0.55 8.43 4.47
CA ILE A 67 -1.18 7.13 4.25
C ILE A 67 -1.58 6.98 2.78
N GLN A 68 -2.23 7.98 2.21
CA GLN A 68 -2.64 7.95 0.80
C GLN A 68 -1.44 7.72 -0.12
N ASN A 69 -0.34 8.44 0.08
CA ASN A 69 0.85 8.28 -0.74
C ASN A 69 1.48 6.89 -0.60
N VAL A 70 1.53 6.34 0.63
CA VAL A 70 2.04 4.98 0.86
C VAL A 70 1.20 3.94 0.11
N LEU A 71 -0.13 4.07 0.15
CA LEU A 71 -1.04 3.16 -0.57
C LEU A 71 -0.92 3.31 -2.09
N ILE A 72 -0.84 4.54 -2.61
CA ILE A 72 -0.59 4.80 -4.05
C ILE A 72 0.72 4.15 -4.47
N LYS A 73 1.80 4.40 -3.70
CA LYS A 73 3.13 3.86 -4.01
C LYS A 73 3.12 2.34 -4.03
N PHE A 74 2.45 1.70 -3.08
CA PHE A 74 2.26 0.26 -3.06
C PHE A 74 1.62 -0.24 -4.35
N VAL A 75 0.46 0.30 -4.73
CA VAL A 75 -0.29 -0.11 -5.93
C VAL A 75 0.58 -0.01 -7.20
N ARG A 76 1.34 1.08 -7.33
CA ARG A 76 2.24 1.30 -8.47
C ARG A 76 3.41 0.31 -8.52
N ASN A 77 3.85 -0.21 -7.38
CA ASN A 77 5.06 -1.04 -7.28
C ASN A 77 4.80 -2.55 -7.17
N VAL A 78 3.53 -2.99 -7.01
CA VAL A 78 3.18 -4.42 -6.93
C VAL A 78 2.57 -4.91 -8.23
N PRO A 79 3.37 -5.37 -9.21
CA PRO A 79 2.87 -5.69 -10.55
C PRO A 79 1.83 -6.82 -10.57
N SER A 80 1.91 -7.77 -9.63
CA SER A 80 0.97 -8.89 -9.55
C SER A 80 -0.39 -8.53 -8.97
N LEU A 81 -0.57 -7.33 -8.41
CA LEU A 81 -1.79 -6.93 -7.73
C LEU A 81 -2.98 -6.94 -8.71
N ARG A 82 -4.09 -7.55 -8.29
CA ARG A 82 -5.35 -7.65 -9.05
C ARG A 82 -6.53 -7.11 -8.27
N TRP A 83 -6.44 -7.11 -6.94
CA TRP A 83 -7.51 -6.71 -6.06
C TRP A 83 -6.94 -5.93 -4.88
N PHE A 84 -7.44 -4.71 -4.66
CA PHE A 84 -6.96 -3.85 -3.61
C PHE A 84 -8.12 -3.14 -2.89
N ARG A 85 -8.26 -3.45 -1.60
CA ARG A 85 -9.22 -2.79 -0.72
C ARG A 85 -8.50 -1.95 0.30
N SER A 86 -8.82 -0.65 0.37
CA SER A 86 -8.14 0.26 1.28
C SER A 86 -8.91 1.53 1.55
N ASP A 87 -8.41 2.35 2.49
CA ASP A 87 -8.94 3.69 2.76
C ASP A 87 -8.49 4.74 1.70
N LEU A 88 -8.14 4.32 0.48
CA LEU A 88 -7.81 5.26 -0.60
C LEU A 88 -9.00 6.18 -0.87
N THR A 89 -8.72 7.47 -1.12
CA THR A 89 -9.77 8.39 -1.54
C THR A 89 -10.29 8.00 -2.92
N SER A 90 -11.54 8.38 -3.22
CA SER A 90 -12.15 8.15 -4.54
C SER A 90 -11.35 8.80 -5.68
N GLU A 91 -10.73 9.95 -5.42
CA GLU A 91 -9.86 10.65 -6.37
C GLU A 91 -8.61 9.80 -6.68
N ASN A 92 -7.92 9.31 -5.66
CA ASN A 92 -6.73 8.47 -5.82
C ASN A 92 -7.06 7.12 -6.47
N MET A 93 -8.19 6.51 -6.13
CA MET A 93 -8.66 5.31 -6.84
C MET A 93 -8.93 5.59 -8.32
N THR A 94 -9.54 6.73 -8.65
CA THR A 94 -9.82 7.10 -10.04
C THR A 94 -8.53 7.29 -10.83
N MET A 95 -7.55 7.99 -10.25
CA MET A 95 -6.20 8.11 -10.80
C MET A 95 -5.55 6.74 -11.03
N LEU A 96 -5.56 5.88 -10.02
CA LEU A 96 -4.93 4.55 -10.10
C LEU A 96 -5.62 3.61 -11.09
N ARG A 97 -6.94 3.72 -11.28
CA ARG A 97 -7.67 2.97 -12.32
C ARG A 97 -7.23 3.35 -13.73
N MET A 98 -6.85 4.61 -13.96
CA MET A 98 -6.30 5.04 -15.25
C MET A 98 -4.89 4.48 -15.49
N GLU A 99 -4.09 4.37 -14.43
CA GLU A 99 -2.71 3.83 -14.51
C GLU A 99 -2.66 2.31 -14.57
N ARG A 100 -3.57 1.64 -13.84
CA ARG A 100 -3.61 0.19 -13.64
C ARG A 100 -5.05 -0.33 -13.72
N PRO A 101 -5.65 -0.34 -14.94
CA PRO A 101 -7.04 -0.75 -15.14
C PRO A 101 -7.31 -2.23 -14.82
N GLU A 102 -6.26 -3.05 -14.70
CA GLU A 102 -6.34 -4.46 -14.35
C GLU A 102 -6.55 -4.75 -12.86
N ILE A 103 -6.59 -3.70 -12.02
CA ILE A 103 -6.83 -3.81 -10.57
C ILE A 103 -8.27 -3.43 -10.24
N GLU A 104 -8.94 -4.30 -9.48
CA GLU A 104 -10.20 -3.99 -8.81
C GLU A 104 -9.93 -3.22 -7.51
N PHE A 105 -10.43 -1.99 -7.40
CA PHE A 105 -10.30 -1.14 -6.23
C PHE A 105 -11.61 -1.02 -5.44
N LEU A 106 -11.53 -1.19 -4.12
CA LEU A 106 -12.64 -1.13 -3.17
C LEU A 106 -12.28 -0.30 -1.93
N ASN A 107 -13.31 0.23 -1.28
CA ASN A 107 -13.24 0.84 0.06
C ASN A 107 -13.75 -0.10 1.16
#